data_AF-W2TCF0-F1
#
_entry.id   AF-W2TCF0-F1
#
_cell.length_a   1.000
_cell.length_b   1.000
_cell.length_c   1.000
_cell.angle_alpha   90.00
_cell.angle_beta   90.00
_cell.angle_gamma   90.00
#
_symmetry.space_group_name_H-M   'P 1'
#
loop_
_entity.id
_entity.type
_entity.pdbx_description
1 polymer ?
#
loop_
_entity_poly.entity_id
_entity_poly.type
_entity_poly.pdbx_seq_one_letter_code
_entity_poly.pdbx_strand_id
1 'polypeptide(L)'
;MFGFCILDNTRPRCSDSEVLVNGKCIPKAPIGSPCQVNEQCLGGALCNYGLCQCPSGQSIVNGVCSGGNGGGCPSNQVMVNGQCMPAVVIGSRCNYTQQCLGKSVCVNNLCQCPSGSTQYYGLCSSPECQRNQSTGERLLREE
;
A
#
# COMPACT_ATOMS: atom_id res chain seq x y z
N MET A 1 -4.22 19.52 -18.59
CA MET A 1 -4.87 18.43 -17.85
C MET A 1 -5.02 18.92 -16.42
N PHE A 2 -6.21 19.40 -16.04
CA PHE A 2 -6.43 20.06 -14.75
C PHE A 2 -6.97 19.04 -13.75
N GLY A 3 -6.12 18.55 -12.86
CA GLY A 3 -6.54 17.79 -11.68
C GLY A 3 -6.97 18.76 -10.57
N PHE A 4 -7.98 18.41 -9.79
CA PHE A 4 -8.39 19.18 -8.62
C PHE A 4 -8.16 18.36 -7.36
N CYS A 5 -7.81 19.04 -6.26
CA CYS A 5 -7.57 18.41 -4.97
C CYS A 5 -8.87 18.31 -4.19
N ILE A 6 -9.31 17.09 -3.96
CA ILE A 6 -10.50 16.81 -3.15
C ILE A 6 -10.08 16.58 -1.70
N LEU A 7 -10.75 17.27 -0.77
CA LEU A 7 -10.74 16.91 0.65
C LEU A 7 -11.46 15.57 0.78
N ASP A 8 -10.76 14.52 1.19
CA ASP A 8 -11.35 13.22 1.51
C ASP A 8 -12.08 13.31 2.87
N ASN A 9 -13.13 14.15 2.92
CA ASN A 9 -14.05 14.32 4.05
C ASN A 9 -15.27 13.38 3.93
N THR A 10 -15.30 12.54 2.90
CA THR A 10 -16.39 11.59 2.64
C THR A 10 -16.12 10.21 3.22
N ARG A 11 -14.91 9.96 3.75
CA ARG A 11 -14.58 8.73 4.46
C ARG A 11 -14.63 8.94 5.98
N PRO A 12 -15.44 8.16 6.72
CA PRO A 12 -15.34 8.11 8.17
C PRO A 12 -13.89 7.86 8.57
N ARG A 13 -13.35 8.74 9.42
CA ARG A 13 -12.00 8.57 9.96
C ARG A 13 -12.05 7.53 11.07
N CYS A 14 -11.69 6.31 10.71
CA CYS A 14 -11.45 5.26 11.70
C CYS A 14 -10.11 5.51 12.41
N SER A 15 -10.00 5.01 13.64
CA SER A 15 -8.77 5.12 14.43
C SER A 15 -7.64 4.33 13.77
N ASP A 16 -6.38 4.59 14.15
CA ASP A 16 -5.22 3.85 13.60
C ASP A 16 -5.30 2.33 13.83
N SER A 17 -6.08 1.89 14.82
CA SER A 17 -6.34 0.49 15.14
C SER A 17 -7.55 -0.12 14.40
N GLU A 18 -8.15 0.60 13.46
CA GLU A 18 -9.38 0.23 12.79
C GLU A 18 -9.26 0.35 11.27
N VAL A 19 -10.16 -0.30 10.55
CA VAL A 19 -10.32 -0.14 9.10
C VAL A 19 -11.77 0.17 8.76
N LEU A 20 -11.96 0.97 7.71
CA LEU A 20 -13.27 1.34 7.21
C LEU A 20 -13.79 0.29 6.24
N VAL A 21 -14.87 -0.38 6.61
CA VAL A 21 -15.48 -1.44 5.80
C VAL A 21 -16.98 -1.23 5.77
N ASN A 22 -17.57 -1.10 4.57
CA ASN A 22 -18.99 -0.81 4.37
C ASN A 22 -19.51 0.39 5.21
N GLY A 23 -18.69 1.45 5.32
CA GLY A 23 -19.05 2.66 6.07
C GLY A 23 -18.96 2.51 7.60
N LYS A 24 -18.47 1.38 8.13
CA LYS A 24 -18.27 1.15 9.56
C LYS A 24 -16.79 1.00 9.89
N CYS A 25 -16.37 1.54 11.02
CA CYS A 25 -15.04 1.28 11.58
C CYS A 25 -15.08 -0.03 12.36
N ILE A 26 -14.18 -0.93 12.00
CA ILE A 26 -14.04 -2.22 12.64
C ILE A 26 -12.59 -2.47 13.01
N PRO A 27 -12.32 -3.14 14.14
CA PRO A 27 -10.98 -3.29 14.67
C PRO A 27 -10.10 -4.12 13.74
N LYS A 28 -8.83 -3.75 13.66
CA LYS A 28 -7.80 -4.59 13.06
C LYS A 28 -7.63 -5.86 13.90
N ALA A 29 -7.38 -6.97 13.23
CA ALA A 29 -7.33 -8.30 13.80
C ALA A 29 -5.93 -8.91 13.61
N PRO A 30 -5.33 -9.50 14.66
CA PRO A 30 -4.08 -10.24 14.52
C PRO A 30 -4.31 -11.57 13.78
N ILE A 31 -3.21 -12.21 13.38
CA ILE A 31 -3.26 -13.54 12.74
C ILE A 31 -3.95 -14.54 13.68
N GLY A 32 -4.86 -15.35 13.13
CA GLY A 32 -5.68 -16.31 13.85
C GLY A 32 -7.00 -15.75 14.40
N SER A 33 -7.21 -14.43 14.34
CA SER A 33 -8.47 -13.82 14.79
C SER A 33 -9.55 -13.79 13.71
N PRO A 34 -10.84 -13.72 14.10
CA PRO A 34 -11.93 -13.53 13.16
C PRO A 34 -11.78 -12.26 12.34
N CYS A 35 -12.20 -12.33 11.08
CA CYS A 35 -12.17 -11.19 10.17
C CYS A 35 -13.35 -11.24 9.18
N GLN A 36 -13.61 -10.11 8.53
CA GLN A 36 -14.60 -10.02 7.45
C GLN A 36 -13.96 -9.64 6.11
N VAL A 37 -12.86 -8.87 6.13
CA VAL A 37 -12.12 -8.46 4.94
C VAL A 37 -10.61 -8.47 5.20
N ASN A 38 -9.81 -8.46 4.13
CA ASN A 38 -8.36 -8.56 4.20
C ASN A 38 -7.72 -7.38 4.93
N GLU A 39 -8.25 -6.18 4.77
CA GLU A 39 -7.71 -4.94 5.35
C GLU A 39 -7.72 -4.95 6.88
N GLN A 40 -8.58 -5.76 7.51
CA GLN A 40 -8.59 -5.94 8.96
C GLN A 40 -7.33 -6.68 9.45
N CYS A 41 -6.78 -7.58 8.64
CA CYS A 41 -5.74 -8.49 9.08
C CYS A 41 -4.37 -7.82 9.16
N LEU A 42 -3.76 -7.92 10.33
CA LEU A 42 -2.41 -7.43 10.60
C LEU A 42 -1.35 -8.43 10.14
N GLY A 43 -0.10 -7.97 10.03
CA GLY A 43 1.04 -8.86 9.81
C GLY A 43 1.07 -9.53 8.44
N GLY A 44 0.37 -8.98 7.43
CA GLY A 44 0.35 -9.53 6.07
C GLY A 44 -0.54 -10.76 5.90
N ALA A 45 -1.39 -11.07 6.88
CA ALA A 45 -2.40 -12.10 6.74
C ALA A 45 -3.55 -11.67 5.82
N LEU A 46 -4.23 -12.64 5.23
CA LEU A 46 -5.45 -12.47 4.45
C LEU A 46 -6.63 -13.01 5.24
N CYS A 47 -7.81 -12.44 5.04
CA CYS A 47 -9.03 -12.95 5.63
C CYS A 47 -9.52 -14.15 4.83
N ASN A 48 -9.18 -15.36 5.29
CA ASN A 48 -9.53 -16.60 4.62
C ASN A 48 -10.46 -17.42 5.52
N TYR A 49 -11.62 -17.81 4.98
CA TYR A 49 -12.68 -18.53 5.71
C TYR A 49 -13.07 -17.84 7.04
N GLY A 50 -13.05 -16.51 7.07
CA GLY A 50 -13.42 -15.71 8.25
C GLY A 50 -12.33 -15.61 9.31
N LEU A 51 -11.10 -16.04 9.03
CA LEU A 51 -9.94 -15.93 9.93
C LEU A 51 -8.76 -15.26 9.23
N CYS A 52 -8.02 -14.42 9.97
CA CYS A 52 -6.77 -13.88 9.47
C CYS A 52 -5.73 -14.99 9.39
N GLN A 53 -5.37 -15.41 8.18
CA GLN A 53 -4.44 -16.51 7.95
C GLN A 53 -3.31 -16.06 7.05
N CYS A 54 -2.13 -16.60 7.28
CA CYS A 54 -1.04 -16.38 6.36
C CYS A 54 -1.32 -17.06 5.02
N PRO A 55 -1.01 -16.39 3.90
CA PRO A 55 -1.09 -16.98 2.57
C PRO A 55 -0.36 -18.33 2.47
N SER A 56 -0.78 -19.15 1.51
CA SER A 56 -0.20 -20.49 1.30
C SER A 56 1.32 -20.44 1.11
N GLY A 57 2.03 -21.31 1.84
CA GLY A 57 3.48 -21.38 1.83
C GLY A 57 4.16 -20.44 2.83
N GLN A 58 3.40 -19.62 3.57
CA GLN A 58 3.92 -18.76 4.63
C GLN A 58 3.70 -19.36 6.02
N SER A 59 4.51 -18.93 6.97
CA SER A 59 4.48 -19.29 8.39
C SER A 59 4.44 -18.03 9.25
N ILE A 60 3.87 -18.14 10.45
CA ILE A 60 3.81 -17.03 11.40
C ILE A 60 5.17 -16.90 12.10
N VAL A 61 5.84 -15.76 11.92
CA VAL A 61 7.09 -15.40 12.60
C VAL A 61 6.88 -14.05 13.29
N ASN A 62 6.93 -14.04 14.63
CA ASN A 62 6.69 -12.84 15.46
C ASN A 62 5.38 -12.09 15.13
N GLY A 63 4.30 -12.81 14.84
CA GLY A 63 2.99 -12.22 14.52
C GLY A 63 2.90 -11.64 13.10
N VAL A 64 3.85 -11.97 12.22
CA VAL A 64 3.88 -11.56 10.81
C VAL A 64 4.00 -12.81 9.94
N CYS A 65 3.33 -12.81 8.78
CA CYS A 65 3.46 -13.87 7.78
C CYS A 65 4.81 -13.79 7.08
N SER A 66 5.58 -14.88 7.14
CA SER A 66 6.95 -14.96 6.65
C SER A 66 7.25 -16.33 6.01
N GLY A 67 8.15 -16.36 5.02
CA GLY A 67 8.33 -17.53 4.14
C GLY A 67 7.19 -17.64 3.13
N GLY A 68 7.39 -18.27 1.98
CA GLY A 68 6.35 -18.51 0.97
C GLY A 68 6.48 -17.72 -0.33
N ASN A 69 6.20 -18.40 -1.44
CA ASN A 69 6.42 -17.96 -2.83
C ASN A 69 5.53 -16.78 -3.30
N GLY A 70 4.71 -16.20 -2.42
CA GLY A 70 3.78 -15.09 -2.74
C GLY A 70 3.96 -13.81 -1.92
N GLY A 71 4.86 -13.79 -0.94
CA GLY A 71 5.08 -12.64 -0.04
C GLY A 71 6.17 -12.88 1.01
N GLY A 72 7.10 -13.81 0.74
CA GLY A 72 8.13 -14.31 1.65
C GLY A 72 9.47 -13.58 1.52
N CYS A 73 9.44 -12.27 1.28
CA CYS A 73 10.67 -11.48 1.25
C CYS A 73 10.96 -10.89 2.64
N PRO A 74 12.22 -10.94 3.11
CA PRO A 74 12.61 -10.35 4.39
C PRO A 74 12.28 -8.86 4.44
N SER A 75 12.16 -8.32 5.65
CA SER A 75 11.85 -6.91 5.90
C SER A 75 12.88 -6.02 5.21
N ASN A 76 12.45 -5.28 4.18
CA ASN A 76 13.24 -4.46 3.21
C ASN A 76 13.22 -4.98 1.75
N GLN A 77 12.46 -6.03 1.44
CA GLN A 77 12.36 -6.57 0.09
C GLN A 77 10.92 -6.70 -0.38
N VAL A 78 10.77 -6.73 -1.71
CA VAL A 78 9.51 -6.89 -2.42
C VAL A 78 9.61 -8.06 -3.39
N MET A 79 8.51 -8.79 -3.55
CA MET A 79 8.43 -9.88 -4.52
C MET A 79 8.21 -9.29 -5.92
N VAL A 80 9.14 -9.53 -6.84
CA VAL A 80 9.00 -9.14 -8.25
C VAL A 80 9.33 -10.35 -9.12
N ASN A 81 8.38 -10.78 -9.96
CA ASN A 81 8.53 -11.96 -10.82
C ASN A 81 8.98 -13.23 -10.07
N GLY A 82 8.50 -13.43 -8.83
CA GLY A 82 8.87 -14.58 -8.00
C GLY A 82 10.25 -14.49 -7.34
N GLN A 83 10.93 -13.34 -7.41
CA GLN A 83 12.21 -13.08 -6.75
C GLN A 83 12.09 -11.96 -5.72
N CYS A 84 12.80 -12.09 -4.61
CA CYS A 84 12.89 -11.03 -3.61
C CYS A 84 13.94 -10.00 -3.99
N MET A 85 13.47 -8.76 -4.16
CA MET A 85 14.26 -7.63 -4.64
C MET A 85 14.25 -6.52 -3.57
N PRO A 86 15.33 -5.76 -3.41
CA PRO A 86 15.39 -4.72 -2.39
C PRO A 86 14.35 -3.62 -2.64
N ALA A 87 13.61 -3.25 -1.59
CA ALA A 87 12.81 -2.04 -1.57
C ALA A 87 13.76 -0.85 -1.35
N VAL A 88 13.69 0.15 -2.23
CA VAL A 88 14.65 1.25 -2.31
C VAL A 88 13.95 2.60 -2.38
N VAL A 89 14.63 3.64 -1.89
CA VAL A 89 14.10 5.01 -1.84
C VAL A 89 14.25 5.73 -3.18
N ILE A 90 13.57 6.88 -3.30
CA ILE A 90 13.70 7.79 -4.45
C ILE A 90 15.18 8.14 -4.69
N GLY A 91 15.59 8.16 -5.96
CA GLY A 91 16.98 8.36 -6.40
C GLY A 91 17.86 7.11 -6.35
N SER A 92 17.37 6.00 -5.79
CA SER A 92 18.11 4.73 -5.77
C SER A 92 17.93 3.95 -7.07
N ARG A 93 18.88 3.05 -7.32
CA ARG A 93 18.82 2.13 -8.47
C ARG A 93 17.68 1.14 -8.34
N CYS A 94 16.99 0.89 -9.43
CA CYS A 94 15.87 -0.05 -9.51
C CYS A 94 15.89 -0.80 -10.84
N ASN A 95 15.25 -1.97 -10.86
CA ASN A 95 14.96 -2.71 -12.09
C ASN A 95 13.46 -2.72 -12.43
N TYR A 96 12.61 -2.55 -11.42
CA TYR A 96 11.16 -2.62 -11.50
C TYR A 96 10.55 -1.62 -10.52
N THR A 97 9.41 -1.05 -10.89
CA THR A 97 8.70 -0.03 -10.09
C THR A 97 8.30 -0.51 -8.70
N GLN A 98 8.04 -1.80 -8.52
CA GLN A 98 7.66 -2.39 -7.23
C GLN A 98 8.74 -2.21 -6.14
N GLN A 99 10.01 -2.05 -6.54
CA GLN A 99 11.11 -1.76 -5.61
C GLN A 99 11.05 -0.34 -5.06
N CYS A 100 10.43 0.58 -5.79
CA CYS A 100 10.49 2.01 -5.51
C CYS A 100 9.49 2.42 -4.42
N LEU A 101 10.03 2.84 -3.27
CA LEU A 101 9.26 3.38 -2.15
C LEU A 101 8.76 4.80 -2.46
N GLY A 102 7.82 5.29 -1.64
CA GLY A 102 7.39 6.68 -1.69
C GLY A 102 6.60 7.06 -2.94
N LYS A 103 5.90 6.11 -3.57
CA LYS A 103 5.12 6.33 -4.81
C LYS A 103 5.97 6.76 -6.02
N SER A 104 7.26 6.46 -5.99
CA SER A 104 8.13 6.68 -7.16
C SER A 104 8.03 5.53 -8.15
N VAL A 105 8.42 5.81 -9.39
CA VAL A 105 8.42 4.88 -10.51
C VAL A 105 9.84 4.60 -10.97
N CYS A 106 10.11 3.37 -11.41
CA CYS A 106 11.44 3.03 -11.92
C CYS A 106 11.59 3.51 -13.36
N VAL A 107 12.37 4.57 -13.56
CA VAL A 107 12.62 5.18 -14.88
C VAL A 107 14.12 5.30 -15.08
N ASN A 108 14.64 4.81 -16.21
CA ASN A 108 16.07 4.80 -16.52
C ASN A 108 16.94 4.21 -15.38
N ASN A 109 16.47 3.12 -14.78
CA ASN A 109 17.09 2.45 -13.62
C ASN A 109 17.15 3.27 -12.33
N LEU A 110 16.37 4.35 -12.21
CA LEU A 110 16.28 5.15 -10.99
C LEU A 110 14.84 5.32 -10.54
N CYS A 111 14.60 5.20 -9.24
CA CYS A 111 13.30 5.53 -8.66
C CYS A 111 13.09 7.05 -8.71
N GLN A 112 12.13 7.50 -9.53
CA GLN A 112 11.87 8.90 -9.79
C GLN A 112 10.41 9.23 -9.54
N CYS A 113 10.13 10.47 -9.17
CA CYS A 113 8.74 10.91 -9.07
C CYS A 113 8.10 10.97 -10.46
N PRO A 114 6.88 10.42 -10.61
CA PRO A 114 6.17 10.51 -11.88
C PRO A 114 5.87 11.97 -12.25
N SER A 115 5.68 12.22 -13.54
CA SER A 115 5.41 13.55 -14.09
C SER A 115 4.30 14.27 -13.31
N GLY A 116 4.55 15.52 -12.92
CA GLY A 116 3.61 16.32 -12.11
C GLY A 116 3.75 16.13 -10.60
N SER A 117 4.73 15.37 -10.13
CA SER A 117 5.03 15.21 -8.69
C SER A 117 6.51 15.45 -8.36
N THR A 118 6.76 15.93 -7.15
CA THR A 118 8.09 16.22 -6.63
C THR A 118 8.31 15.47 -5.32
N GLN A 119 9.56 15.13 -5.00
CA GLN A 119 9.89 14.48 -3.75
C GLN A 119 9.69 15.45 -2.57
N TYR A 120 8.86 15.03 -1.61
CA TYR A 120 8.62 15.71 -0.34
C TYR A 120 8.65 14.68 0.80
N TYR A 121 9.59 14.82 1.74
CA TYR A 121 9.83 13.86 2.83
C TYR A 121 9.87 12.38 2.40
N GLY A 122 10.51 12.09 1.26
CA GLY A 122 10.66 10.71 0.77
C GLY A 122 9.41 10.13 0.09
N LEU A 123 8.36 10.92 -0.11
CA LEU A 123 7.21 10.58 -0.96
C LEU A 123 7.15 11.50 -2.19
N CYS A 124 6.68 10.98 -3.31
CA CYS A 124 6.28 11.78 -4.44
C CYS A 124 4.90 12.38 -4.18
N SER A 125 4.85 13.70 -4.12
CA SER A 125 3.62 14.49 -3.94
C SER A 125 3.55 15.55 -5.04
N SER A 126 2.38 15.76 -5.61
CA SER A 126 2.17 16.96 -6.41
C SER A 126 2.20 18.18 -5.48
N PRO A 127 2.81 19.31 -5.89
CA PRO A 127 2.66 20.58 -5.17
C PRO A 127 1.21 21.08 -5.18
N GLU A 128 0.37 20.48 -6.02
CA GLU A 128 -1.04 20.84 -6.17
C GLU A 128 -1.90 20.32 -5.02
N CYS A 129 -1.57 19.18 -4.38
CA CYS A 129 -2.37 18.58 -3.32
C CYS A 129 -1.61 18.44 -1.98
N GLN A 130 -2.25 18.86 -0.88
CA GLN A 130 -1.73 18.70 0.48
C GLN A 130 -1.77 17.23 0.95
N ARG A 131 -1.14 16.91 2.11
CA ARG A 131 -1.07 15.54 2.70
C ARG A 131 -2.42 14.80 2.82
N ASN A 132 -3.55 15.52 2.81
CA ASN A 132 -4.91 14.98 2.95
C ASN A 132 -5.74 15.04 1.65
N GLN A 133 -5.09 15.27 0.51
CA GLN A 133 -5.75 15.45 -0.77
C GLN A 133 -5.12 14.52 -1.81
N SER A 134 -5.97 13.89 -2.61
CA SER A 134 -5.56 13.12 -3.78
C SER A 134 -5.98 13.85 -5.05
N THR A 135 -5.16 13.76 -6.10
CA THR A 135 -5.56 14.20 -7.44
C THR A 135 -6.73 13.34 -7.90
N GLY A 136 -7.92 13.93 -7.98
CA GLY A 136 -9.06 13.30 -8.62
C GLY A 136 -8.99 13.52 -10.12
N GLU A 137 -9.12 12.46 -10.91
CA GLU A 137 -9.49 12.61 -12.31
C GLU A 137 -10.99 12.90 -12.36
N ARG A 138 -11.39 13.94 -13.09
CA ARG A 138 -12.79 14.22 -13.40
C ARG A 138 -13.31 13.00 -14.16
N LEU A 139 -14.00 12.09 -13.48
CA LEU A 139 -15.03 11.28 -14.11
C LEU A 139 -15.94 12.31 -14.77
N LEU A 140 -15.83 12.44 -16.10
CA LEU A 140 -16.85 13.06 -16.88
C LEU A 140 -18.14 12.33 -16.48
N ARG A 141 -18.99 12.99 -15.69
CA ARG A 141 -20.40 12.67 -15.71
C ARG A 141 -20.82 13.00 -17.14
N GLU A 142 -20.88 11.97 -17.95
CA GLU A 142 -21.74 11.98 -19.11
C GLU A 142 -23.18 12.11 -18.58
N GLU A 143 -23.94 12.92 -19.30
CA GLU A 143 -25.19 13.60 -18.91
C GLU A 143 -26.33 12.67 -18.46
#